data_AF-A0A822FDU6-F1
#
_entry.id   AF-A0A822FDU6-F1
#
_cell.length_a   1.000
_cell.length_b   1.000
_cell.length_c   1.000
_cell.angle_alpha   90.00
_cell.angle_beta   90.00
_cell.angle_gamma   90.00
#
_symmetry.space_group_name_H-M   'P 1'
#
loop_
_entity.id
_entity.type
_entity.pdbx_description
1 polymer ?
#
loop_
_entity_poly.entity_id
_entity_poly.type
_entity_poly.pdbx_seq_one_letter_code
_entity_poly.pdbx_strand_id
1 'polypeptide(L)' 'MNGSNHPDALTMAILIDPSIGQQMLSRYVDVETQGELTRGVLVIDELGVMKKAPNATICVQADEKLFKEMVFNTLKNL' A
#
# COMPACT_ATOMS: atom_id res chain seq x y z
N MET A 1 3.45 18.49 -10.25
CA MET A 1 3.44 17.74 -8.98
C MET A 1 4.43 18.43 -8.05
N ASN A 2 3.97 18.99 -6.93
CA ASN A 2 4.84 19.55 -5.90
C ASN A 2 4.84 18.59 -4.72
N GLY A 3 6.00 18.01 -4.37
CA GLY A 3 6.15 17.07 -3.26
C GLY A 3 7.15 15.96 -3.54
N SER A 4 7.29 15.05 -2.57
CA SER A 4 8.13 13.84 -2.64
C SER A 4 7.34 12.61 -2.18
N ASN A 5 7.67 11.45 -2.72
CA ASN A 5 7.08 10.17 -2.29
C ASN A 5 7.80 9.64 -1.06
N HIS A 6 7.04 9.04 -0.14
CA HIS A 6 7.54 8.48 1.10
C HIS A 6 6.96 7.07 1.34
N PRO A 7 7.32 6.08 0.50
CA PRO A 7 6.69 4.75 0.54
C PRO A 7 6.84 4.08 1.90
N ASP A 8 8.08 3.96 2.40
CA ASP A 8 8.36 3.22 3.65
C ASP A 8 7.74 3.90 4.88
N ALA A 9 7.81 5.23 4.94
CA ALA A 9 7.22 6.00 6.03
C ALA A 9 5.68 5.91 6.01
N LEU A 10 5.07 5.92 4.82
CA LEU A 10 3.63 5.73 4.68
C LEU A 10 3.21 4.32 5.14
N THR A 11 3.97 3.28 4.78
CA THR A 11 3.71 1.91 5.26
C THR A 11 3.75 1.83 6.78
N MET A 12 4.78 2.43 7.41
CA MET A 12 4.88 2.48 8.86
C MET A 12 3.74 3.28 9.49
N ALA A 13 3.35 4.40 8.90
CA ALA A 13 2.26 5.23 9.39
C ALA A 13 0.92 4.48 9.37
N ILE A 14 0.61 3.76 8.28
CA ILE A 14 -0.59 2.92 8.18
C ILE A 14 -0.57 1.79 9.22
N LEU A 15 0.61 1.22 9.51
CA LEU A 15 0.73 0.19 10.55
C LEU A 15 0.47 0.76 11.96
N ILE A 16 0.96 1.97 12.24
CA ILE A 16 0.79 2.65 13.54
C ILE A 16 -0.66 3.13 13.71
N ASP A 17 -1.23 3.73 12.67
CA ASP A 17 -2.60 4.21 12.63
C ASP A 17 -3.30 3.73 11.33
N PRO A 18 -4.07 2.63 11.41
CA PRO A 18 -4.79 2.09 10.26
C PRO A 18 -5.79 3.05 9.62
N SER A 19 -6.23 4.12 10.32
CA SER A 19 -7.14 5.12 9.75
C SER A 19 -6.51 5.91 8.59
N ILE A 20 -5.18 5.92 8.50
CA ILE A 20 -4.44 6.49 7.36
C ILE A 20 -4.72 5.70 6.08
N GLY A 21 -4.93 4.38 6.16
CA GLY A 21 -5.29 3.56 5.00
C GLY A 21 -6.79 3.64 4.68
N GLN A 22 -7.20 4.59 3.83
CA GLN A 22 -8.62 4.86 3.54
C GLN A 22 -9.29 3.75 2.72
N GLN A 23 -8.58 3.14 1.77
CA GLN A 23 -9.11 2.05 0.93
C GLN A 23 -8.17 0.86 0.94
N MET A 24 -8.59 -0.19 1.65
CA MET A 24 -7.86 -1.45 1.82
C MET A 24 -8.62 -2.58 1.13
N LEU A 25 -7.97 -3.30 0.21
CA LEU A 25 -8.56 -4.36 -0.60
C LEU A 25 -7.94 -5.71 -0.25
N SER A 26 -8.74 -6.65 0.27
CA SER A 26 -8.30 -8.04 0.41
C SER A 26 -8.43 -8.76 -0.94
N ARG A 27 -7.32 -9.22 -1.52
CA ARG A 27 -7.26 -9.85 -2.84
C ARG A 27 -6.29 -11.04 -2.85
N TYR A 28 -6.46 -11.92 -3.83
CA TYR A 28 -5.38 -12.85 -4.20
C TYR A 28 -4.34 -12.08 -5.01
N VAL A 29 -3.08 -12.21 -4.62
CA VAL A 29 -1.92 -11.59 -5.26
C VAL A 29 -0.84 -12.65 -5.47
N ASP A 30 -0.20 -12.60 -6.62
CA ASP A 30 0.98 -13.42 -6.95
C ASP A 30 2.10 -12.56 -7.52
N VAL A 31 3.30 -13.11 -7.62
CA VAL A 31 4.47 -12.44 -8.23
C VAL A 31 4.81 -13.14 -9.55
N GLU A 32 4.80 -12.41 -10.66
CA GLU A 32 5.25 -12.95 -11.95
C GLU A 32 6.78 -13.12 -11.95
N THR A 33 7.28 -14.34 -12.23
CA THR A 33 8.72 -14.63 -12.13
C THR A 33 9.39 -15.00 -13.47
N GLN A 34 8.61 -15.25 -14.53
CA GLN A 34 9.07 -15.86 -15.77
C GLN A 34 8.99 -14.95 -16.99
N GLY A 35 7.99 -14.06 -17.06
CA GLY A 35 7.73 -13.22 -18.24
C GLY A 35 8.88 -12.26 -18.58
N GLU A 36 9.24 -12.14 -19.87
CA GLU A 36 10.33 -11.28 -20.35
C GLU A 36 10.12 -9.80 -19.99
N LEU A 37 8.88 -9.31 -20.08
CA LEU A 37 8.53 -7.90 -19.84
C LEU A 37 7.86 -7.64 -18.48
N THR A 38 7.46 -8.69 -17.76
CA THR A 38 6.58 -8.57 -16.59
C THR A 38 7.15 -9.22 -15.33
N ARG A 39 8.37 -9.75 -15.38
CA ARG A 39 9.05 -10.29 -14.20
C ARG A 39 9.11 -9.25 -13.07
N GLY A 40 8.62 -9.63 -11.89
CA GLY A 40 8.55 -8.79 -10.69
C GLY A 40 7.23 -8.04 -10.50
N VAL A 41 6.32 -8.08 -11.47
CA VAL A 41 4.99 -7.46 -11.34
C VAL A 41 4.12 -8.27 -10.36
N LEU A 42 3.35 -7.55 -9.53
CA LEU A 42 2.29 -8.14 -8.71
C LEU A 42 1.06 -8.38 -9.58
N VAL A 43 0.64 -9.64 -9.72
CA VAL A 43 -0.60 -10.02 -10.41
C VAL A 43 -1.72 -10.06 -9.38
N ILE A 44 -2.68 -9.15 -9.50
CA ILE A 44 -3.78 -8.98 -8.54
C ILE A 44 -5.07 -9.48 -9.17
N ASP A 45 -5.77 -10.43 -8.54
CA ASP A 45 -7.07 -10.92 -9.01
C ASP A 45 -8.21 -9.99 -8.59
N GLU A 46 -8.33 -8.85 -9.28
CA GLU A 46 -9.30 -7.81 -8.94
C GLU A 46 -10.76 -8.26 -9.10
N LEU A 47 -11.04 -9.07 -10.13
CA LEU A 47 -12.38 -9.54 -10.49
C LEU A 47 -12.73 -10.92 -9.92
N GLY A 48 -11.83 -11.56 -9.18
CA GLY A 48 -12.05 -12.88 -8.59
C GLY A 48 -12.10 -14.03 -9.60
N VAL A 49 -11.56 -13.83 -10.80
CA VAL A 49 -11.64 -14.81 -11.90
C VAL A 49 -10.74 -16.02 -11.68
N MET A 50 -9.69 -15.87 -10.86
CA MET A 50 -8.77 -16.97 -10.52
C MET A 50 -9.36 -17.90 -9.46
N LYS A 51 -10.44 -17.50 -8.77
CA LYS A 51 -11.14 -18.28 -7.75
C LYS A 51 -10.22 -18.80 -6.63
N LYS A 52 -9.17 -18.03 -6.31
CA LYS A 52 -8.25 -18.30 -5.20
C LYS A 52 -8.65 -17.48 -3.98
N ALA A 53 -8.33 -18.00 -2.80
CA ALA A 53 -8.56 -17.26 -1.55
C ALA A 53 -7.65 -16.02 -1.49
N PRO A 54 -8.14 -14.87 -1.01
CA PRO A 54 -7.29 -13.72 -0.75
C PRO A 54 -6.12 -14.04 0.17
N ASN A 55 -4.93 -13.54 -0.15
CA ASN A 55 -3.69 -13.76 0.61
C ASN A 55 -2.97 -12.46 0.99
N ALA A 56 -3.42 -11.31 0.50
CA ALA A 56 -2.84 -10.01 0.81
C ALA A 56 -3.92 -8.92 0.94
N THR A 57 -3.60 -7.88 1.70
CA THR A 57 -4.39 -6.64 1.80
C THR A 57 -3.62 -5.51 1.14
N ILE A 58 -4.24 -4.86 0.16
CA ILE A 58 -3.61 -3.82 -0.66
C ILE A 58 -4.19 -2.46 -0.27
N CYS A 59 -3.34 -1.51 0.09
CA CYS A 59 -3.74 -0.11 0.25
C CYS A 59 -3.74 0.58 -1.11
N VAL A 60 -4.89 1.07 -1.57
CA VAL A 60 -5.01 1.80 -2.86
C VAL A 60 -5.30 3.30 -2.68
N GLN A 61 -5.67 3.72 -1.46
CA GLN A 61 -5.85 5.12 -1.10
C GLN A 61 -5.46 5.34 0.36
N ALA A 62 -4.73 6.42 0.62
CA ALA A 62 -4.30 6.83 1.96
C ALA A 62 -4.63 8.30 2.24
N ASP A 63 -4.80 8.65 3.52
CA ASP A 63 -5.05 10.00 3.98
C ASP A 63 -3.75 10.81 4.09
N GLU A 64 -3.54 11.73 3.14
CA GLU A 64 -2.36 12.58 3.09
C GLU A 64 -2.23 13.49 4.32
N LYS A 65 -3.36 13.99 4.86
CA LYS A 65 -3.36 14.94 5.97
C LYS A 65 -2.93 14.24 7.25
N LEU A 66 -3.56 13.09 7.57
CA LEU A 66 -3.21 12.30 8.75
C LEU A 66 -1.75 11.81 8.69
N PHE A 67 -1.29 11.36 7.51
CA PHE A 67 0.11 10.98 7.32
C PHE A 67 1.08 12.13 7.62
N LYS A 68 0.83 13.32 7.06
CA LYS A 68 1.68 14.50 7.30
C LYS A 68 1.67 14.94 8.77
N GLU A 69 0.50 14.94 9.40
CA GLU A 69 0.38 15.26 10.82
C GLU A 69 1.21 14.31 11.68
N MET A 70 1.14 13.00 11.43
CA MET A 70 1.96 12.02 12.14
C MET A 70 3.46 12.27 11.96
N VAL A 71 3.92 12.44 10.72
CA VAL A 71 5.35 12.67 10.43
C VAL A 71 5.85 13.94 11.10
N PHE A 72 5.14 15.06 10.97
CA PHE A 72 5.57 16.33 11.58
C PHE A 72 5.52 16.30 13.10
N ASN A 73 4.57 15.60 13.70
CA ASN A 73 4.54 15.43 15.15
C ASN A 73 5.72 14.58 15.65
N THR A 74 6.09 13.53 14.93
CA THR A 74 7.28 12.72 15.26
C THR A 74 8.55 13.57 15.22
N LEU A 75 8.73 14.40 14.18
CA LEU A 75 9.91 15.25 14.05
C LEU A 75 10.00 16.37 15.09
N LYS A 76 8.86 16.90 15.57
CA LYS A 76 8.83 17.90 16.65
C LYS A 76 9.24 17.35 18.01
N ASN A 77 9.15 16.03 18.18
CA ASN A 77 9.43 15.33 19.44
C ASN A 77 10.84 14.69 19.45
N LEU A 78 11.66 14.97 18.43
CA LEU A 78 13.09 14.67 18.39
C LEU A 78 13.88 15.84 18.99
#